data_AF-A0A167E1K8-F1
#
_entry.id   AF-A0A167E1K8-F1
#
_cell.length_a   1.000
_cell.length_b   1.000
_cell.length_c   1.000
_cell.angle_alpha   90.00
_cell.angle_beta   90.00
_cell.angle_gamma   90.00
#
_symmetry.space_group_name_H-M   'P 1'
#
loop_
_entity.id
_entity.type
_entity.pdbx_description
1 polymer ?
#
loop_
_entity_poly.entity_id
_entity_poly.type
_entity_poly.pdbx_seq_one_letter_code
_entity_poly.pdbx_strand_id
1 'polypeptide(L)'
;MDPENDAMYSYLVADALYYHLPKLMLVLAQSEIFVRVGTTQFRIPRDIFSNPGDTPNFFTIGFSNLFGAKPEMTFPKKLIRPLPIAPAAVDNRSAELFSDLIGGLSGNFIDIKSEAHRESLLKEARYYRFRGLEQKLIKHSINKNLERGIEEIVLELRDIRANGIELISSDHYNEKFVGYKRPFVDTVSRELIFQINEEELRLMRSDTTGYHLSATGNTANLLETLVAAVRILFTIHDIKYKVTEMPYEVSVEDASMIIDGKEFTDPIYSSSTTSQSPAVKEETTVSSSLEEEPSAELDGRPAKRQRKANPITLFYLTKSQWRFSTKNDSPGLSLLRCEGYTKAPHKNASRRFL
;
A
#
# COMPACT_ATOMS: atom_id res chain seq x y z
N MET A 1 11.18 -40.33 -25.83
CA MET A 1 10.26 -40.79 -24.78
C MET A 1 10.06 -39.60 -23.88
N ASP A 2 8.84 -39.09 -23.84
CA ASP A 2 8.51 -38.00 -22.93
C ASP A 2 8.14 -38.61 -21.57
N PRO A 3 8.61 -38.05 -20.46
CA PRO A 3 8.28 -38.56 -19.13
C PRO A 3 6.79 -38.39 -18.85
N GLU A 4 6.14 -39.46 -18.38
CA GLU A 4 4.72 -39.46 -18.08
C GLU A 4 4.42 -38.88 -16.69
N ASN A 5 5.38 -39.00 -15.76
CA ASN A 5 5.28 -38.54 -14.38
C ASN A 5 6.63 -38.05 -13.82
N ASP A 6 6.57 -37.44 -12.65
CA ASP A 6 7.67 -36.87 -11.87
C ASP A 6 8.73 -37.89 -11.47
N ALA A 7 8.32 -39.11 -11.07
CA ALA A 7 9.25 -40.19 -10.77
C ALA A 7 10.07 -40.60 -12.00
N MET A 8 9.41 -40.81 -13.14
CA MET A 8 10.06 -41.11 -14.41
C MET A 8 10.98 -39.98 -14.85
N TYR A 9 10.55 -38.73 -14.72
CA TYR A 9 11.38 -37.56 -14.99
C TYR A 9 12.66 -37.57 -14.15
N SER A 10 12.55 -37.78 -12.83
CA SER A 10 13.69 -37.83 -11.93
C SER A 10 14.66 -38.97 -12.24
N TYR A 11 14.14 -40.15 -12.61
CA TYR A 11 15.00 -41.27 -13.04
C TYR A 11 15.76 -40.94 -14.32
N LEU A 12 15.10 -40.34 -15.32
CA LEU A 12 15.75 -39.92 -16.56
C LEU A 12 16.82 -38.86 -16.31
N VAL A 13 16.60 -37.91 -15.41
CA VAL A 13 17.61 -36.92 -15.01
C VAL A 13 18.80 -37.60 -14.31
N ALA A 14 18.55 -38.51 -13.38
CA ALA A 14 19.60 -39.24 -12.68
C ALA A 14 20.47 -40.07 -13.64
N ASP A 15 19.84 -40.79 -14.57
CA ASP A 15 20.52 -41.56 -15.61
C ASP A 15 21.31 -40.65 -16.55
N ALA A 16 20.72 -39.56 -17.01
CA ALA A 16 21.37 -38.64 -17.92
C ALA A 16 22.62 -37.98 -17.30
N LEU A 17 22.57 -37.66 -16.00
CA LEU A 17 23.71 -37.15 -15.24
C LEU A 17 24.78 -38.22 -15.04
N TYR A 18 24.39 -39.43 -14.64
CA TYR A 18 25.30 -40.53 -14.32
C TYR A 18 26.03 -41.07 -15.55
N TYR A 19 25.33 -41.27 -16.67
CA TYR A 19 25.90 -41.76 -17.93
C TYR A 19 26.47 -40.65 -18.82
N HIS A 20 26.49 -39.39 -18.34
CA HIS A 20 26.96 -38.22 -19.08
C HIS A 20 26.32 -38.10 -20.47
N LEU A 21 24.98 -38.04 -20.51
CA LEU A 21 24.18 -37.97 -21.74
C LEU A 21 23.73 -36.53 -22.03
N PRO A 22 24.58 -35.66 -22.62
CA PRO A 22 24.28 -34.23 -22.77
C PRO A 22 23.06 -33.96 -23.66
N LYS A 23 22.81 -34.79 -24.68
CA LYS A 23 21.63 -34.64 -25.55
C LYS A 23 20.34 -34.91 -24.78
N LEU A 24 20.32 -35.95 -23.94
CA LEU A 24 19.16 -36.26 -23.10
C LEU A 24 18.95 -35.17 -22.05
N MET A 25 20.04 -34.68 -21.43
CA MET A 25 19.97 -33.53 -20.53
C MET A 25 19.37 -32.30 -21.21
N LEU A 26 19.73 -31.99 -22.45
CA LEU A 26 19.14 -30.87 -23.20
C LEU A 26 17.65 -31.06 -23.46
N VAL A 27 17.22 -32.27 -23.83
CA VAL A 27 15.79 -32.58 -24.04
C VAL A 27 14.99 -32.45 -22.74
N LEU A 28 15.49 -33.00 -21.63
CA LEU A 28 14.89 -32.83 -20.30
C LEU A 28 14.95 -31.37 -19.84
N ALA A 29 16.00 -30.65 -20.21
CA ALA A 29 16.12 -29.20 -20.00
C ALA A 29 15.22 -28.38 -20.93
N GLN A 30 14.38 -28.98 -21.77
CA GLN A 30 13.39 -28.28 -22.59
C GLN A 30 11.95 -28.78 -22.37
N SER A 31 11.76 -29.93 -21.74
CA SER A 31 10.44 -30.52 -21.44
C SER A 31 9.65 -29.75 -20.37
N GLU A 32 8.41 -30.13 -20.08
CA GLU A 32 7.67 -29.53 -18.96
C GLU A 32 8.34 -29.77 -17.60
N ILE A 33 7.92 -28.96 -16.62
CA ILE A 33 8.29 -29.13 -15.22
C ILE A 33 7.31 -30.12 -14.59
N PHE A 34 7.85 -31.19 -14.03
CA PHE A 34 7.09 -32.17 -13.27
C PHE A 34 7.30 -31.92 -11.78
N VAL A 35 6.20 -31.66 -11.07
CA VAL A 35 6.25 -31.35 -9.64
C VAL A 35 4.99 -31.85 -8.95
N ARG A 36 5.13 -32.30 -7.70
CA ARG A 36 3.99 -32.59 -6.83
C ARG A 36 3.75 -31.41 -5.89
N VAL A 37 2.52 -30.92 -5.82
CA VAL A 37 2.10 -29.89 -4.86
C VAL A 37 1.02 -30.48 -3.97
N GLY A 38 1.28 -30.54 -2.67
CA GLY A 38 0.44 -31.31 -1.75
C GLY A 38 0.37 -32.78 -2.18
N THR A 39 -0.83 -33.28 -2.46
CA THR A 39 -1.06 -34.66 -2.91
C THR A 39 -1.21 -34.81 -4.42
N THR A 40 -1.17 -33.70 -5.18
CA THR A 40 -1.49 -33.69 -6.61
C THR A 40 -0.24 -33.45 -7.46
N GLN A 41 -0.16 -34.18 -8.57
CA GLN A 41 0.91 -34.06 -9.55
C GLN A 41 0.56 -33.03 -10.62
N PHE A 42 1.53 -32.18 -10.95
CA PHE A 42 1.42 -31.16 -11.99
C PHE A 42 2.49 -31.36 -13.06
N ARG A 43 2.06 -31.22 -14.31
CA ARG A 43 2.90 -31.14 -15.50
C ARG A 43 2.74 -29.73 -16.06
N ILE A 44 3.78 -28.91 -15.92
CA ILE A 44 3.70 -27.47 -16.08
C ILE A 44 4.51 -27.03 -17.31
N PRO A 45 3.88 -26.46 -18.35
CA PRO A 45 4.59 -25.84 -19.46
C PRO A 45 5.40 -24.64 -18.96
N ARG A 46 6.62 -24.47 -19.47
CA ARG A 46 7.56 -23.48 -18.89
C ARG A 46 7.27 -22.05 -19.31
N ASP A 47 6.74 -21.92 -20.50
CA ASP A 47 6.35 -20.68 -21.13
C ASP A 47 5.25 -19.94 -20.35
N ILE A 48 4.45 -20.62 -19.52
CA ILE A 48 3.45 -19.95 -18.66
C ILE A 48 4.11 -18.98 -17.66
N PHE A 49 5.39 -19.17 -17.33
CA PHE A 49 6.12 -18.29 -16.43
C PHE A 49 6.75 -17.07 -17.15
N SER A 50 6.61 -16.97 -18.48
CA SER A 50 7.21 -15.90 -19.28
C SER A 50 6.53 -14.52 -19.09
N ASN A 51 5.40 -14.48 -18.39
CA ASN A 51 4.71 -13.23 -18.06
C ASN A 51 5.62 -12.26 -17.28
N PRO A 52 5.51 -10.94 -17.51
CA PRO A 52 6.24 -9.94 -16.72
C PRO A 52 6.03 -10.15 -15.22
N GLY A 53 7.13 -10.21 -14.46
CA GLY A 53 7.11 -10.36 -13.01
C GLY A 53 6.93 -11.79 -12.49
N ASP A 54 6.62 -12.76 -13.35
CA ASP A 54 6.43 -14.16 -12.95
C ASP A 54 7.69 -15.02 -13.16
N THR A 55 8.81 -14.41 -13.57
CA THR A 55 10.16 -15.02 -13.61
C THR A 55 11.20 -13.98 -13.14
N PRO A 56 12.22 -14.35 -12.34
CA PRO A 56 12.44 -15.68 -11.75
C PRO A 56 11.48 -15.98 -10.60
N ASN A 57 10.97 -17.21 -10.58
CA ASN A 57 10.06 -17.74 -9.56
C ASN A 57 10.63 -19.00 -8.89
N PHE A 58 9.87 -19.57 -7.95
CA PHE A 58 10.24 -20.80 -7.22
C PHE A 58 10.69 -21.93 -8.15
N PHE A 59 9.92 -22.20 -9.21
CA PHE A 59 10.17 -23.28 -10.15
C PHE A 59 11.35 -22.97 -11.07
N THR A 60 11.42 -21.78 -11.66
CA THR A 60 12.51 -21.43 -12.59
C THR A 60 13.87 -21.38 -11.88
N ILE A 61 13.92 -21.01 -10.60
CA ILE A 61 15.15 -21.00 -9.80
C ILE A 61 15.63 -22.43 -9.54
N GLY A 62 14.76 -23.29 -9.00
CA GLY A 62 15.10 -24.70 -8.75
C GLY A 62 15.52 -25.42 -10.03
N PHE A 63 14.82 -25.15 -11.12
CA PHE A 63 15.12 -25.70 -12.43
C PHE A 63 16.48 -25.22 -12.97
N SER A 64 16.75 -23.91 -12.92
CA SER A 64 18.04 -23.35 -13.35
C SER A 64 19.21 -23.95 -12.57
N ASN A 65 19.04 -24.22 -11.27
CA ASN A 65 20.08 -24.85 -10.47
C ASN A 65 20.34 -26.32 -10.88
N LEU A 66 19.28 -27.07 -11.21
CA LEU A 66 19.41 -28.47 -11.63
C LEU A 66 20.14 -28.62 -12.97
N PHE A 67 19.87 -27.73 -13.93
CA PHE A 67 20.42 -27.81 -15.29
C PHE A 67 21.61 -26.88 -15.55
N GLY A 68 21.84 -25.88 -14.70
CA GLY A 68 22.95 -24.94 -14.80
C GLY A 68 24.21 -25.36 -14.05
N ALA A 69 24.13 -26.37 -13.17
CA ALA A 69 25.29 -26.90 -12.45
C ALA A 69 26.19 -27.73 -13.37
N LYS A 70 27.51 -27.59 -13.24
CA LYS A 70 28.46 -28.47 -13.94
C LYS A 70 28.32 -29.90 -13.39
N PRO A 71 28.17 -30.93 -14.24
CA PRO A 71 27.95 -32.32 -13.81
C PRO A 71 29.05 -32.85 -12.87
N GLU A 72 30.28 -32.36 -13.04
CA GLU A 72 31.45 -32.78 -12.26
C GLU A 72 31.39 -32.37 -10.78
N MET A 73 30.55 -31.39 -10.43
CA MET A 73 30.40 -30.91 -9.05
C MET A 73 29.36 -31.70 -8.24
N THR A 74 28.55 -32.54 -8.88
CA THR A 74 27.33 -33.10 -8.25
C THR A 74 27.41 -34.57 -7.86
N PHE A 75 28.30 -35.39 -8.46
CA PHE A 75 28.35 -36.82 -8.15
C PHE A 75 29.77 -37.36 -7.90
N PRO A 76 29.98 -38.14 -6.81
CA PRO A 76 31.27 -38.78 -6.56
C PRO A 76 31.56 -39.87 -7.61
N LYS A 77 32.79 -39.88 -8.13
CA LYS A 77 33.26 -40.71 -9.27
C LYS A 77 33.29 -42.23 -9.04
N LYS A 78 32.60 -42.78 -8.02
CA LYS A 78 32.66 -44.21 -7.63
C LYS A 78 31.32 -44.81 -7.19
N LEU A 79 30.22 -44.44 -7.85
CA LEU A 79 28.94 -45.11 -7.63
C LEU A 79 28.74 -46.19 -8.69
N ILE A 80 28.17 -47.35 -8.31
CA ILE A 80 27.84 -48.47 -9.21
C ILE A 80 26.54 -48.19 -9.99
N ARG A 81 25.73 -47.26 -9.47
CA ARG A 81 24.42 -46.87 -10.01
C ARG A 81 24.19 -45.37 -9.83
N PRO A 82 23.29 -44.76 -10.61
CA PRO A 82 22.85 -43.39 -10.39
C PRO A 82 22.40 -43.17 -8.94
N LEU A 83 22.74 -42.00 -8.37
CA LEU A 83 22.20 -41.64 -7.06
C LEU A 83 20.70 -41.35 -7.21
N PRO A 84 19.83 -41.87 -6.32
CA PRO A 84 18.41 -41.56 -6.36
C PRO A 84 18.17 -40.06 -6.24
N ILE A 85 17.50 -39.47 -7.24
CA ILE A 85 17.02 -38.09 -7.19
C ILE A 85 15.53 -38.17 -6.83
N ALA A 86 15.13 -37.53 -5.72
CA ALA A 86 13.73 -37.45 -5.35
C ALA A 86 12.95 -36.57 -6.36
N PRO A 87 11.70 -36.91 -6.70
CA PRO A 87 10.82 -36.02 -7.44
C PRO A 87 10.67 -34.66 -6.75
N ALA A 88 10.56 -33.60 -7.55
CA ALA A 88 10.30 -32.27 -7.00
C ALA A 88 8.94 -32.26 -6.31
N ALA A 89 8.92 -31.89 -5.03
CA ALA A 89 7.70 -31.83 -4.23
C ALA A 89 7.65 -30.54 -3.41
N VAL A 90 6.45 -29.99 -3.29
CA VAL A 90 6.12 -28.87 -2.41
C VAL A 90 5.05 -29.35 -1.44
N ASP A 91 5.52 -29.86 -0.31
CA ASP A 91 4.67 -30.36 0.76
C ASP A 91 4.02 -29.19 1.52
N ASN A 92 2.88 -29.43 2.15
CA ASN A 92 2.12 -28.44 2.95
C ASN A 92 1.57 -27.24 2.16
N ARG A 93 1.27 -27.41 0.87
CA ARG A 93 0.61 -26.40 0.02
C ARG A 93 -0.65 -26.95 -0.62
N SER A 94 -1.57 -26.04 -0.95
CA SER A 94 -2.87 -26.42 -1.52
C SER A 94 -2.76 -26.64 -3.02
N ALA A 95 -3.00 -27.88 -3.44
CA ALA A 95 -3.07 -28.23 -4.86
C ALA A 95 -4.18 -27.47 -5.60
N GLU A 96 -5.32 -27.26 -4.94
CA GLU A 96 -6.48 -26.56 -5.53
C GLU A 96 -6.14 -25.10 -5.84
N LEU A 97 -5.61 -24.36 -4.86
CA LEU A 97 -5.20 -22.96 -5.07
C LEU A 97 -4.07 -22.86 -6.09
N PHE A 98 -3.12 -23.81 -6.07
CA PHE A 98 -2.05 -23.84 -7.06
C PHE A 98 -2.58 -24.06 -8.47
N SER A 99 -3.59 -24.93 -8.65
CA SER A 99 -4.26 -25.13 -9.94
C SER A 99 -4.88 -23.83 -10.46
N ASP A 100 -5.54 -23.06 -9.58
CA ASP A 100 -6.10 -21.75 -9.95
C ASP A 100 -4.99 -20.77 -10.38
N LEU A 101 -3.85 -20.75 -9.69
CA LEU A 101 -2.70 -19.92 -10.06
C LEU A 101 -2.11 -20.31 -11.42
N ILE A 102 -2.00 -21.61 -11.72
CA ILE A 102 -1.53 -22.10 -13.04
C ILE A 102 -2.51 -21.67 -14.14
N GLY A 103 -3.82 -21.74 -13.88
CA GLY A 103 -4.83 -21.19 -14.76
C GLY A 103 -4.60 -19.70 -15.04
N GLY A 104 -4.38 -18.91 -13.99
CA GLY A 104 -4.11 -17.47 -14.11
C GLY A 104 -2.82 -17.12 -14.86
N LEU A 105 -1.74 -17.87 -14.63
CA LEU A 105 -0.48 -17.73 -15.38
C LEU A 105 -0.66 -18.03 -16.88
N SER A 106 -1.55 -18.98 -17.20
CA SER A 106 -1.89 -19.33 -18.58
C SER A 106 -2.82 -18.30 -19.25
N GLY A 107 -3.23 -17.25 -18.53
CA GLY A 107 -4.11 -16.20 -19.02
C GLY A 107 -5.60 -16.41 -18.73
N ASN A 108 -5.99 -17.46 -18.02
CA ASN A 108 -7.38 -17.69 -17.65
C ASN A 108 -7.82 -16.76 -16.51
N PHE A 109 -9.12 -16.45 -16.47
CA PHE A 109 -9.70 -15.72 -15.35
C PHE A 109 -9.73 -16.61 -14.10
N ILE A 110 -9.27 -16.08 -12.97
CA ILE A 110 -9.37 -16.74 -11.67
C ILE A 110 -10.67 -16.30 -11.01
N ASP A 111 -11.56 -17.24 -10.74
CA ASP A 111 -12.82 -16.97 -10.06
C ASP A 111 -12.61 -16.74 -8.55
N ILE A 112 -12.84 -15.50 -8.11
CA ILE A 112 -12.63 -15.10 -6.73
C ILE A 112 -13.93 -15.25 -5.94
N LYS A 113 -14.04 -16.40 -5.27
CA LYS A 113 -15.21 -16.81 -4.47
C LYS A 113 -15.47 -15.94 -3.24
N SER A 114 -14.42 -15.42 -2.60
CA SER A 114 -14.51 -14.58 -1.40
C SER A 114 -13.22 -13.80 -1.14
N GLU A 115 -13.24 -12.85 -0.21
CA GLU A 115 -12.02 -12.13 0.22
C GLU A 115 -11.01 -13.09 0.88
N ALA A 116 -11.47 -14.03 1.71
CA ALA A 116 -10.62 -15.07 2.29
C ALA A 116 -9.97 -15.99 1.23
N HIS A 117 -10.70 -16.26 0.13
CA HIS A 117 -10.15 -16.98 -1.02
C HIS A 117 -9.05 -16.16 -1.71
N ARG A 118 -9.30 -14.86 -1.97
CA ARG A 118 -8.29 -13.94 -2.53
C ARG A 118 -7.03 -13.90 -1.68
N GLU A 119 -7.18 -13.78 -0.36
CA GLU A 119 -6.04 -13.78 0.56
C GLU A 119 -5.23 -15.08 0.51
N SER A 120 -5.91 -16.22 0.41
CA SER A 120 -5.25 -17.52 0.26
C SER A 120 -4.48 -17.63 -1.05
N LEU A 121 -5.08 -17.17 -2.16
CA LEU A 121 -4.40 -17.10 -3.47
C LEU A 121 -3.18 -16.16 -3.43
N LEU A 122 -3.29 -14.99 -2.80
CA LEU A 122 -2.17 -14.06 -2.64
C LEU A 122 -1.03 -14.68 -1.81
N LYS A 123 -1.33 -15.45 -0.76
CA LYS A 123 -0.30 -16.16 0.03
C LYS A 123 0.44 -17.20 -0.81
N GLU A 124 -0.28 -17.96 -1.64
CA GLU A 124 0.32 -18.93 -2.54
C GLU A 124 1.14 -18.26 -3.65
N ALA A 125 0.60 -17.21 -4.30
CA ALA A 125 1.33 -16.45 -5.33
C ALA A 125 2.65 -15.86 -4.79
N ARG A 126 2.63 -15.31 -3.56
CA ARG A 126 3.83 -14.81 -2.87
C ARG A 126 4.83 -15.91 -2.56
N TYR A 127 4.37 -17.08 -2.13
CA TYR A 127 5.25 -18.23 -1.86
C TYR A 127 5.98 -18.68 -3.12
N TYR A 128 5.27 -18.85 -4.23
CA TYR A 128 5.86 -19.24 -5.51
C TYR A 128 6.59 -18.11 -6.23
N ARG A 129 6.45 -16.86 -5.74
CA ARG A 129 7.02 -15.63 -6.31
C ARG A 129 6.46 -15.28 -7.69
N PHE A 130 5.18 -15.51 -7.91
CA PHE A 130 4.46 -15.05 -9.09
C PHE A 130 4.07 -13.58 -8.90
N ARG A 131 5.03 -12.66 -9.02
CA ARG A 131 4.80 -11.25 -8.67
C ARG A 131 3.86 -10.56 -9.65
N GLY A 132 3.90 -10.94 -10.92
CA GLY A 132 2.96 -10.42 -11.93
C GLY A 132 1.54 -10.87 -11.62
N LEU A 133 1.36 -12.15 -11.33
CA LEU A 133 0.06 -12.69 -10.94
C LEU A 133 -0.43 -12.14 -9.59
N GLU A 134 0.45 -11.97 -8.60
CA GLU A 134 0.12 -11.31 -7.33
C GLU A 134 -0.50 -9.94 -7.59
N GLN A 135 0.12 -9.13 -8.45
CA GLN A 135 -0.37 -7.79 -8.79
C GLN A 135 -1.73 -7.80 -9.52
N LYS A 136 -2.02 -8.84 -10.30
CA LYS A 136 -3.34 -9.03 -10.92
C LYS A 136 -4.42 -9.41 -9.90
N LEU A 137 -4.05 -10.13 -8.84
CA LEU A 137 -4.96 -10.59 -7.79
C LEU A 137 -5.28 -9.52 -6.75
N ILE A 138 -4.44 -8.48 -6.61
CA ILE A 138 -4.68 -7.37 -5.68
C ILE A 138 -6.00 -6.67 -6.01
N LYS A 139 -6.80 -6.44 -4.98
CA LYS A 139 -8.07 -5.72 -5.08
C LYS A 139 -7.79 -4.24 -5.32
N HIS A 140 -8.38 -3.70 -6.38
CA HIS A 140 -8.24 -2.30 -6.76
C HIS A 140 -9.48 -1.86 -7.54
N SER A 141 -9.69 -0.55 -7.62
CA SER A 141 -10.65 0.06 -8.54
C SER A 141 -9.99 1.18 -9.32
N ILE A 142 -10.31 1.29 -10.60
CA ILE A 142 -9.92 2.42 -11.43
C ILE A 142 -11.17 3.25 -11.68
N ASN A 143 -11.13 4.51 -11.24
CA ASN A 143 -12.22 5.45 -11.37
C ASN A 143 -11.78 6.64 -12.21
N LYS A 144 -12.71 7.27 -12.92
CA LYS A 144 -12.42 8.53 -13.62
C LYS A 144 -12.92 9.69 -12.78
N ASN A 145 -12.02 10.58 -12.38
CA ASN A 145 -12.38 11.85 -11.79
C ASN A 145 -13.02 12.73 -12.87
N LEU A 146 -14.30 13.02 -12.75
CA LEU A 146 -15.03 13.76 -13.78
C LEU A 146 -14.67 15.25 -13.81
N GLU A 147 -14.29 15.82 -12.68
CA GLU A 147 -13.94 17.24 -12.57
C GLU A 147 -12.59 17.53 -13.23
N ARG A 148 -11.61 16.65 -13.02
CA ARG A 148 -10.25 16.80 -13.56
C ARG A 148 -10.01 16.01 -14.85
N GLY A 149 -10.90 15.09 -15.19
CA GLY A 149 -10.76 14.22 -16.36
C GLY A 149 -9.67 13.15 -16.24
N ILE A 150 -9.11 12.94 -15.03
CA ILE A 150 -7.97 12.06 -14.76
C ILE A 150 -8.44 10.70 -14.24
N GLU A 151 -7.73 9.62 -14.59
CA GLU A 151 -7.94 8.31 -13.97
C GLU A 151 -7.24 8.20 -12.62
N GLU A 152 -7.97 7.69 -11.63
CA GLU A 152 -7.53 7.44 -10.28
C GLU A 152 -7.52 5.94 -10.03
N ILE A 153 -6.49 5.45 -9.34
CA ILE A 153 -6.43 4.06 -8.85
C ILE A 153 -6.58 4.05 -7.33
N VAL A 154 -7.55 3.27 -6.86
CA VAL A 154 -7.80 3.05 -5.43
C VAL A 154 -7.29 1.67 -5.05
N LEU A 155 -6.41 1.61 -4.05
CA LEU A 155 -5.88 0.36 -3.49
C LEU A 155 -5.56 0.49 -2.00
N GLU A 156 -5.49 -0.63 -1.30
CA GLU A 156 -5.15 -0.64 0.12
C GLU A 156 -3.67 -0.32 0.34
N LEU A 157 -3.38 0.39 1.45
CA LEU A 157 -2.02 0.84 1.78
C LEU A 157 -0.99 -0.31 1.76
N ARG A 158 -1.37 -1.50 2.24
CA ARG A 158 -0.52 -2.70 2.29
C ARG A 158 -0.11 -3.28 0.92
N ASP A 159 -0.87 -2.95 -0.11
CA ASP A 159 -0.68 -3.48 -1.45
C ASP A 159 0.15 -2.54 -2.34
N ILE A 160 0.44 -1.33 -1.87
CA ILE A 160 1.29 -0.37 -2.58
C ILE A 160 2.75 -0.84 -2.55
N ARG A 161 3.45 -0.64 -3.66
CA ARG A 161 4.87 -0.99 -3.84
C ARG A 161 5.64 0.25 -4.29
N ALA A 162 6.77 0.53 -3.64
CA ALA A 162 7.54 1.76 -3.91
C ALA A 162 7.94 1.93 -5.39
N ASN A 163 8.25 0.84 -6.09
CA ASN A 163 8.63 0.84 -7.50
C ASN A 163 7.47 1.11 -8.49
N GLY A 164 6.24 1.19 -8.00
CA GLY A 164 5.08 1.59 -8.80
C GLY A 164 4.71 3.06 -8.62
N ILE A 165 5.39 3.81 -7.74
CA ILE A 165 5.06 5.18 -7.41
C ILE A 165 5.77 6.13 -8.38
N GLU A 166 5.02 7.08 -8.94
CA GLU A 166 5.52 8.07 -9.89
C GLU A 166 4.94 9.45 -9.58
N LEU A 167 5.51 10.51 -10.15
CA LEU A 167 4.97 11.86 -10.03
C LEU A 167 4.23 12.20 -11.32
N ILE A 168 2.95 12.54 -11.22
CA ILE A 168 2.12 12.93 -12.36
C ILE A 168 1.82 14.43 -12.24
N SER A 169 2.14 15.21 -13.27
CA SER A 169 1.81 16.63 -13.35
C SER A 169 0.37 16.84 -13.80
N SER A 170 -0.34 17.78 -13.18
CA SER A 170 -1.60 18.30 -13.70
C SER A 170 -1.32 19.59 -14.49
N ASP A 171 -1.77 19.64 -15.75
CA ASP A 171 -1.55 20.78 -16.66
C ASP A 171 -2.25 22.07 -16.18
N HIS A 172 -3.18 21.96 -15.22
CA HIS A 172 -4.11 23.04 -14.90
C HIS A 172 -3.84 23.79 -13.57
N TYR A 173 -2.96 23.30 -12.68
CA TYR A 173 -2.94 23.80 -11.29
C TYR A 173 -1.56 24.05 -10.65
N ASN A 174 -0.44 23.91 -11.38
CA ASN A 174 0.89 23.83 -10.74
C ASN A 174 0.92 22.78 -9.60
N GLU A 175 0.01 21.81 -9.66
CA GLU A 175 -0.11 20.72 -8.72
C GLU A 175 0.44 19.45 -9.36
N LYS A 176 1.21 18.72 -8.57
CA LYS A 176 1.70 17.39 -8.94
C LYS A 176 1.09 16.40 -7.98
N PHE A 177 0.69 15.26 -8.50
CA PHE A 177 0.07 14.18 -7.74
C PHE A 177 0.98 12.98 -7.72
N VAL A 178 0.95 12.26 -6.60
CA VAL A 178 1.57 10.94 -6.58
C VAL A 178 0.69 9.99 -7.39
N GLY A 179 1.28 9.45 -8.45
CA GLY A 179 0.71 8.41 -9.28
C GLY A 179 1.13 7.02 -8.83
N TYR A 180 0.39 6.03 -9.29
CA TYR A 180 0.69 4.63 -9.12
C TYR A 180 0.39 3.82 -10.38
N LYS A 181 1.33 2.93 -10.69
CA LYS A 181 1.27 1.93 -11.75
C LYS A 181 1.56 0.58 -11.10
N ARG A 182 0.61 -0.36 -11.14
CA ARG A 182 0.85 -1.70 -10.58
C ARG A 182 2.03 -2.35 -11.30
N PRO A 183 3.10 -2.74 -10.58
CA PRO A 183 4.25 -3.37 -11.20
C PRO A 183 3.86 -4.55 -12.07
N PHE A 184 4.50 -4.67 -13.24
CA PHE A 184 4.31 -5.77 -14.20
C PHE A 184 2.94 -5.85 -14.91
N VAL A 185 1.92 -5.15 -14.43
CA VAL A 185 0.54 -5.27 -14.93
C VAL A 185 0.10 -4.04 -15.70
N ASP A 186 0.22 -2.86 -15.09
CA ASP A 186 -0.21 -1.63 -15.73
C ASP A 186 0.85 -1.14 -16.73
N THR A 187 0.41 -0.40 -17.75
CA THR A 187 1.28 0.32 -18.71
C THR A 187 1.32 1.81 -18.42
N VAL A 188 0.25 2.36 -17.85
CA VAL A 188 0.05 3.80 -17.55
C VAL A 188 -0.08 4.01 -16.04
N SER A 189 0.46 5.12 -15.55
CA SER A 189 0.34 5.57 -14.16
C SER A 189 -0.93 6.38 -13.96
N ARG A 190 -1.61 6.14 -12.85
CA ARG A 190 -2.88 6.79 -12.47
C ARG A 190 -2.72 7.49 -11.14
N GLU A 191 -3.52 8.50 -10.88
CA GLU A 191 -3.46 9.19 -9.59
C GLU A 191 -3.74 8.21 -8.44
N LEU A 192 -2.85 8.15 -7.45
CA LEU A 192 -2.94 7.20 -6.35
C LEU A 192 -3.91 7.71 -5.29
N ILE A 193 -4.94 6.92 -5.02
CA ILE A 193 -5.76 7.01 -3.82
C ILE A 193 -5.46 5.78 -2.97
N PHE A 194 -4.84 5.96 -1.81
CA PHE A 194 -4.58 4.85 -0.91
C PHE A 194 -5.65 4.76 0.17
N GLN A 195 -6.10 3.54 0.43
CA GLN A 195 -7.16 3.25 1.38
C GLN A 195 -6.61 2.53 2.62
N ILE A 196 -7.11 2.93 3.78
CA ILE A 196 -6.84 2.29 5.07
C ILE A 196 -8.17 1.88 5.68
N ASN A 197 -8.33 0.58 5.96
CA ASN A 197 -9.55 -0.05 6.48
C ASN A 197 -9.34 -0.63 7.89
N GLU A 198 -8.43 -0.05 8.67
CA GLU A 198 -8.00 -0.54 9.97
C GLU A 198 -8.17 0.57 11.02
N GLU A 199 -8.55 0.21 12.25
CA GLU A 199 -8.70 1.15 13.38
C GLU A 199 -7.36 1.59 14.00
N GLU A 200 -6.29 1.60 13.20
CA GLU A 200 -4.95 2.02 13.60
C GLU A 200 -4.68 3.50 13.26
N LEU A 201 -5.66 4.20 12.69
CA LEU A 201 -5.52 5.57 12.19
C LEU A 201 -6.37 6.56 12.98
N ARG A 202 -5.75 7.67 13.38
CA ARG A 202 -6.37 8.75 14.15
C ARG A 202 -6.14 10.08 13.47
N LEU A 203 -7.20 10.84 13.30
CA LEU A 203 -7.15 12.21 12.82
C LEU A 203 -7.34 13.15 14.02
N MET A 204 -6.35 13.99 14.28
CA MET A 204 -6.36 14.94 15.40
C MET A 204 -6.66 16.34 14.86
N ARG A 205 -7.69 16.99 15.38
CA ARG A 205 -8.01 18.39 15.05
C ARG A 205 -7.61 19.29 16.21
N SER A 206 -6.86 20.33 15.87
CA SER A 206 -6.42 21.41 16.77
C SER A 206 -6.80 22.74 16.14
N ASP A 207 -7.49 23.60 16.88
CA ASP A 207 -7.91 24.92 16.36
C ASP A 207 -6.72 25.83 15.98
N THR A 208 -5.53 25.55 16.52
CA THR A 208 -4.31 26.32 16.24
C THR A 208 -3.42 25.76 15.15
N THR A 209 -3.43 24.44 14.95
CA THR A 209 -2.47 23.76 14.07
C THR A 209 -3.14 22.94 12.98
N GLY A 210 -4.47 23.01 12.86
CA GLY A 210 -5.24 22.26 11.89
C GLY A 210 -5.30 20.78 12.20
N TYR A 211 -5.27 19.97 11.14
CA TYR A 211 -5.44 18.53 11.18
C TYR A 211 -4.11 17.78 11.12
N HIS A 212 -3.94 16.80 12.00
CA HIS A 212 -2.74 15.98 12.10
C HIS A 212 -3.10 14.50 12.06
N LEU A 213 -2.38 13.71 11.25
CA LEU A 213 -2.55 12.27 11.19
C LEU A 213 -1.63 11.57 12.20
N SER A 214 -2.17 10.59 12.90
CA SER A 214 -1.40 9.65 13.73
C SER A 214 -1.79 8.22 13.37
N ALA A 215 -0.79 7.41 13.06
CA ALA A 215 -0.95 5.98 12.81
C ALA A 215 -0.24 5.17 13.91
N THR A 216 -0.74 3.98 14.20
CA THR A 216 -0.10 3.00 15.09
C THR A 216 0.11 1.66 14.39
N GLY A 217 0.78 0.72 15.05
CA GLY A 217 0.84 -0.67 14.60
C GLY A 217 1.51 -0.86 13.24
N ASN A 218 0.96 -1.78 12.44
CA ASN A 218 1.51 -2.10 11.12
C ASN A 218 1.20 -0.99 10.10
N THR A 219 0.06 -0.31 10.27
CA THR A 219 -0.32 0.84 9.43
C THR A 219 0.72 1.94 9.48
N ALA A 220 1.30 2.24 10.65
CA ALA A 220 2.37 3.22 10.78
C ALA A 220 3.60 2.87 9.94
N ASN A 221 4.04 1.60 9.98
CA ASN A 221 5.21 1.15 9.22
C ASN A 221 4.97 1.24 7.70
N LEU A 222 3.78 0.87 7.24
CA LEU A 222 3.41 0.95 5.82
C LEU A 222 3.31 2.41 5.35
N LEU A 223 2.74 3.29 6.18
CA LEU A 223 2.63 4.71 5.87
C LEU A 223 4.01 5.36 5.78
N GLU A 224 4.90 5.08 6.73
CA GLU A 224 6.29 5.57 6.69
C GLU A 224 7.04 5.06 5.46
N THR A 225 6.82 3.80 5.05
CA THR A 225 7.43 3.24 3.83
C THR A 225 6.95 3.98 2.58
N LEU A 226 5.64 4.24 2.49
CA LEU A 226 5.04 5.00 1.38
C LEU A 226 5.60 6.43 1.36
N VAL A 227 5.65 7.09 2.50
CA VAL A 227 6.13 8.46 2.65
C VAL A 227 7.60 8.58 2.33
N ALA A 228 8.42 7.61 2.74
CA ALA A 228 9.83 7.55 2.36
C ALA A 228 10.01 7.46 0.83
N ALA A 229 9.22 6.62 0.16
CA ALA A 229 9.25 6.51 -1.30
C ALA A 229 8.82 7.82 -1.99
N VAL A 230 7.76 8.46 -1.48
CA VAL A 230 7.28 9.77 -1.98
C VAL A 230 8.31 10.88 -1.73
N ARG A 231 9.02 10.87 -0.59
CA ARG A 231 10.11 11.82 -0.30
C ARG A 231 11.26 11.69 -1.29
N ILE A 232 11.67 10.46 -1.61
CA ILE A 232 12.70 10.20 -2.63
C ILE A 232 12.24 10.77 -3.98
N LEU A 233 11.00 10.49 -4.36
CA LEU A 233 10.40 10.99 -5.59
C LEU A 233 10.38 12.53 -5.65
N PHE A 234 9.98 13.21 -4.58
CA PHE A 234 10.00 14.68 -4.50
C PHE A 234 11.41 15.26 -4.56
N THR A 235 12.38 14.60 -3.92
CA THR A 235 13.79 15.00 -3.98
C THR A 235 14.32 14.94 -5.41
N ILE A 236 13.98 13.88 -6.16
CA ILE A 236 14.38 13.73 -7.57
C ILE A 236 13.82 14.85 -8.46
N HIS A 237 12.69 15.45 -8.07
CA HIS A 237 12.01 16.50 -8.83
C HIS A 237 12.25 17.91 -8.27
N ASP A 238 13.28 18.11 -7.43
CA ASP A 238 13.66 19.40 -6.82
C ASP A 238 12.52 20.10 -6.03
N ILE A 239 11.58 19.32 -5.51
CA ILE A 239 10.46 19.82 -4.70
C ILE A 239 10.98 20.09 -3.28
N LYS A 240 11.03 21.38 -2.91
CA LYS A 240 11.65 21.83 -1.65
C LYS A 240 10.85 21.36 -0.43
N TYR A 241 11.43 20.45 0.33
CA TYR A 241 10.89 19.97 1.60
C TYR A 241 11.53 20.70 2.78
N LYS A 242 10.73 21.39 3.62
CA LYS A 242 11.22 21.76 4.96
C LYS A 242 11.26 20.49 5.79
N VAL A 243 12.47 20.04 6.12
CA VAL A 243 12.70 18.93 7.05
C VAL A 243 12.26 19.35 8.44
N THR A 244 10.97 19.21 8.71
CA THR A 244 10.45 19.04 10.05
C THR A 244 9.83 17.65 10.09
N GLU A 245 10.23 16.87 11.08
CA GLU A 245 9.66 15.57 11.42
C GLU A 245 8.13 15.69 11.34
N MET A 246 7.48 14.99 10.41
CA MET A 246 6.04 15.16 10.15
C MET A 246 5.22 14.32 11.15
N PRO A 247 4.48 14.93 12.10
CA PRO A 247 3.06 14.62 12.19
C PRO A 247 2.44 15.13 10.89
N TYR A 248 1.78 14.27 10.11
CA TYR A 248 1.29 14.66 8.79
C TYR A 248 0.27 15.79 8.96
N GLU A 249 0.62 17.02 8.59
CA GLU A 249 -0.37 18.07 8.40
C GLU A 249 -1.28 17.63 7.25
N VAL A 250 -2.58 17.56 7.52
CA VAL A 250 -3.58 17.03 6.60
C VAL A 250 -4.47 18.16 6.11
N SER A 251 -4.65 18.24 4.79
CA SER A 251 -5.76 19.01 4.23
C SER A 251 -7.05 18.19 4.28
N VAL A 252 -8.13 18.83 4.75
CA VAL A 252 -9.49 18.26 4.78
C VAL A 252 -10.50 19.12 4.00
N GLU A 253 -10.03 20.07 3.19
CA GLU A 253 -10.84 21.10 2.53
C GLU A 253 -12.04 20.52 1.76
N ASP A 254 -11.81 19.44 1.01
CA ASP A 254 -12.82 18.75 0.20
C ASP A 254 -13.16 17.34 0.72
N ALA A 255 -12.90 17.07 2.01
CA ALA A 255 -13.05 15.74 2.58
C ALA A 255 -14.51 15.42 2.91
N SER A 256 -15.02 14.29 2.40
CA SER A 256 -16.29 13.72 2.86
C SER A 256 -16.08 12.93 4.15
N MET A 257 -16.47 13.51 5.29
CA MET A 257 -16.29 12.89 6.62
C MET A 257 -17.61 12.37 7.19
N ILE A 258 -17.68 11.07 7.50
CA ILE A 258 -18.80 10.47 8.24
C ILE A 258 -18.30 10.10 9.64
N ILE A 259 -18.75 10.83 10.64
CA ILE A 259 -18.36 10.65 12.04
C ILE A 259 -19.60 10.31 12.87
N ASP A 260 -19.52 9.23 13.65
CA ASP A 260 -20.63 8.74 14.49
C ASP A 260 -21.92 8.53 13.67
N GLY A 261 -21.77 8.09 12.41
CA GLY A 261 -22.86 7.84 11.47
C GLY A 261 -23.50 9.07 10.85
N LYS A 262 -22.93 10.27 11.06
CA LYS A 262 -23.44 11.54 10.50
C LYS A 262 -22.38 12.22 9.67
N GLU A 263 -22.83 12.96 8.66
CA GLU A 263 -21.96 13.85 7.91
C GLU A 263 -21.38 14.91 8.86
N PHE A 264 -20.06 15.06 8.83
CA PHE A 264 -19.32 16.00 9.64
C PHE A 264 -18.77 17.10 8.73
N THR A 265 -19.17 18.33 8.99
CA THR A 265 -18.61 19.52 8.37
C THR A 265 -17.83 20.29 9.43
N ASP A 266 -16.56 20.58 9.18
CA ASP A 266 -15.81 21.42 10.11
C ASP A 266 -16.34 22.87 10.05
N PRO A 267 -16.72 23.48 11.18
CA PRO A 267 -17.13 24.88 11.25
C PRO A 267 -16.17 25.87 10.58
N ILE A 268 -14.86 25.61 10.59
CA ILE A 268 -13.85 26.50 9.97
C ILE A 268 -14.05 26.56 8.45
N TYR A 269 -14.37 25.43 7.82
CA TYR A 269 -14.57 25.32 6.38
C TYR A 269 -16.03 25.54 5.96
N SER A 270 -16.98 25.56 6.91
CA SER A 270 -18.41 25.82 6.65
C SER A 270 -18.75 27.25 6.22
N SER A 271 -17.80 28.19 6.34
CA SER A 271 -18.04 29.64 6.12
C SER A 271 -17.81 30.13 4.69
N SER A 272 -17.32 29.29 3.77
CA SER A 272 -17.03 29.67 2.38
C SER A 272 -18.19 29.47 1.40
N THR A 273 -19.35 28.94 1.84
CA THR A 273 -20.51 28.71 0.96
C THR A 273 -21.77 29.34 1.53
N THR A 274 -21.85 30.67 1.54
CA THR A 274 -23.16 31.34 1.55
C THR A 274 -23.12 32.60 0.71
N SER A 275 -23.63 32.49 -0.51
CA SER A 275 -24.04 33.62 -1.34
C SER A 275 -25.15 34.38 -0.59
N GLN A 276 -24.81 35.50 0.05
CA GLN A 276 -25.81 36.40 0.65
C GLN A 276 -26.15 37.53 -0.32
N SER A 277 -27.42 37.58 -0.73
CA SER A 277 -28.10 38.82 -1.13
C SER A 277 -28.66 39.53 0.12
N PRO A 278 -28.85 40.86 0.10
CA PRO A 278 -28.66 41.70 1.27
C PRO A 278 -29.96 42.10 1.98
N ALA A 279 -29.90 42.20 3.31
CA ALA A 279 -30.83 43.00 4.13
C ALA A 279 -30.05 43.62 5.29
N VAL A 280 -29.68 44.91 5.16
CA VAL A 280 -30.24 46.07 5.89
C VAL A 280 -29.88 46.12 7.39
N LYS A 281 -28.87 47.00 7.63
CA LYS A 281 -28.63 47.92 8.76
C LYS A 281 -29.39 47.75 10.07
N GLU A 282 -28.64 47.81 11.17
CA GLU A 282 -28.86 48.85 12.19
C GLU A 282 -27.55 49.15 12.96
N GLU A 283 -27.15 50.42 12.90
CA GLU A 283 -26.05 51.02 13.66
C GLU A 283 -26.56 51.40 15.05
N THR A 284 -25.76 51.17 16.10
CA THR A 284 -25.85 52.03 17.29
C THR A 284 -24.47 52.20 17.91
N THR A 285 -23.90 53.36 17.60
CA THR A 285 -22.72 53.98 18.18
C THR A 285 -23.07 54.58 19.54
N VAL A 286 -22.31 54.26 20.60
CA VAL A 286 -22.16 55.16 21.75
C VAL A 286 -20.70 55.13 22.20
N SER A 287 -20.10 56.31 22.21
CA SER A 287 -18.74 56.67 22.57
C SER A 287 -18.73 57.45 23.89
N SER A 288 -17.76 57.18 24.78
CA SER A 288 -17.24 58.07 25.84
C SER A 288 -16.24 57.29 26.69
N SER A 289 -15.12 57.78 27.21
CA SER A 289 -14.28 58.98 27.07
C SER A 289 -13.09 58.72 28.02
N LEU A 290 -11.93 59.29 27.68
CA LEU A 290 -10.66 59.19 28.40
C LEU A 290 -10.65 60.01 29.69
N GLU A 291 -10.02 59.50 30.76
CA GLU A 291 -9.29 60.29 31.77
C GLU A 291 -8.07 59.49 32.27
N GLU A 292 -6.93 60.18 32.42
CA GLU A 292 -5.60 59.68 32.78
C GLU A 292 -5.30 59.78 34.30
N GLU A 293 -4.70 58.70 34.86
CA GLU A 293 -3.57 58.60 35.85
C GLU A 293 -3.59 59.41 37.19
N PRO A 294 -2.96 58.94 38.31
CA PRO A 294 -1.61 58.35 38.31
C PRO A 294 -1.25 57.24 39.34
N SER A 295 -0.27 56.42 38.91
CA SER A 295 0.87 55.83 39.66
C SER A 295 0.72 55.33 41.12
N ALA A 296 0.87 54.01 41.29
CA ALA A 296 1.51 53.43 42.47
C ALA A 296 2.18 52.08 42.10
N GLU A 297 3.52 52.07 42.09
CA GLU A 297 4.34 50.86 42.03
C GLU A 297 4.18 50.05 43.31
N LEU A 298 3.75 48.80 43.22
CA LEU A 298 4.09 47.76 44.22
C LEU A 298 4.13 46.37 43.55
N ASP A 299 5.29 45.74 43.74
CA ASP A 299 5.73 44.40 43.38
C ASP A 299 4.65 43.33 43.12
N GLY A 300 4.61 42.81 41.89
CA GLY A 300 3.86 41.62 41.52
C GLY A 300 4.57 40.83 40.43
N ARG A 301 5.28 39.77 40.82
CA ARG A 301 5.86 38.77 39.91
C ARG A 301 4.80 38.35 38.86
N PRO A 302 5.13 38.25 37.55
CA PRO A 302 4.13 37.86 36.57
C PRO A 302 3.65 36.45 36.86
N ALA A 303 2.37 36.33 37.24
CA ALA A 303 1.69 35.05 37.34
C ALA A 303 1.89 34.31 36.01
N LYS A 304 2.47 33.11 36.07
CA LYS A 304 2.56 32.19 34.92
C LYS A 304 1.15 32.04 34.35
N ARG A 305 0.88 32.72 33.23
CA ARG A 305 -0.35 32.59 32.45
C ARG A 305 -0.42 31.12 32.04
N GLN A 306 -1.20 30.32 32.78
CA GLN A 306 -1.53 28.96 32.39
C GLN A 306 -2.14 29.06 30.99
N ARG A 307 -1.38 28.64 29.97
CA ARG A 307 -1.93 28.44 28.63
C ARG A 307 -3.06 27.43 28.79
N LYS A 308 -4.31 27.89 28.68
CA LYS A 308 -5.45 26.97 28.52
C LYS A 308 -5.10 26.13 27.29
N ALA A 309 -4.88 24.83 27.49
CA ALA A 309 -4.65 23.93 26.38
C ALA A 309 -5.90 23.98 25.50
N ASN A 310 -5.73 24.33 24.23
CA ASN A 310 -6.82 24.29 23.28
C ASN A 310 -7.32 22.85 23.17
N PRO A 311 -8.64 22.62 23.12
CA PRO A 311 -9.18 21.28 23.05
C PRO A 311 -8.73 20.61 21.74
N ILE A 312 -8.08 19.45 21.84
CA ILE A 312 -7.79 18.60 20.69
C ILE A 312 -8.96 17.63 20.53
N THR A 313 -9.56 17.59 19.34
CA THR A 313 -10.57 16.60 18.99
C THR A 313 -9.91 15.41 18.30
N LEU A 314 -10.24 14.19 18.73
CA LEU A 314 -9.69 12.96 18.16
C LEU A 314 -10.79 12.19 17.42
N PHE A 315 -10.54 11.91 16.15
CA PHE A 315 -11.37 11.04 15.32
C PHE A 315 -10.64 9.71 15.13
N TYR A 316 -11.31 8.61 15.48
CA TYR A 316 -10.84 7.25 15.24
C TYR A 316 -11.40 6.78 13.91
N LEU A 317 -10.52 6.56 12.93
CA LEU A 317 -10.92 6.25 11.57
C LEU A 317 -11.02 4.73 11.40
N THR A 318 -12.16 4.26 10.92
CA THR A 318 -12.38 2.84 10.57
C THR A 318 -12.13 2.59 9.09
N LYS A 319 -12.40 3.59 8.26
CA LYS A 319 -12.05 3.62 6.83
C LYS A 319 -11.63 5.02 6.42
N SER A 320 -10.64 5.10 5.55
CA SER A 320 -10.18 6.39 5.03
C SER A 320 -9.49 6.25 3.68
N GLN A 321 -9.63 7.28 2.85
CA GLN A 321 -9.01 7.40 1.53
C GLN A 321 -8.20 8.68 1.44
N TRP A 322 -6.97 8.55 0.96
CA TRP A 322 -5.96 9.58 1.06
C TRP A 322 -5.21 9.76 -0.25
N ARG A 323 -4.62 10.94 -0.41
CA ARG A 323 -3.82 11.29 -1.58
C ARG A 323 -2.65 12.17 -1.20
N PHE A 324 -1.51 11.92 -1.84
CA PHE A 324 -0.37 12.82 -1.82
C PHE A 324 -0.40 13.76 -3.02
N SER A 325 -0.21 15.04 -2.77
CA SER A 325 -0.08 16.07 -3.81
C SER A 325 0.99 17.08 -3.41
N THR A 326 1.35 17.96 -4.35
CA THR A 326 2.15 19.16 -4.06
C THR A 326 1.36 20.39 -4.44
N LYS A 327 1.28 21.37 -3.53
CA LYS A 327 0.73 22.70 -3.80
C LYS A 327 1.86 23.70 -3.75
N ASN A 328 2.17 24.37 -4.86
CA ASN A 328 3.31 25.29 -4.97
C ASN A 328 4.64 24.66 -4.51
N ASP A 329 4.96 23.46 -5.01
CA ASP A 329 6.13 22.66 -4.63
C ASP A 329 6.26 22.35 -3.13
N SER A 330 5.18 22.51 -2.36
CA SER A 330 5.09 22.04 -0.98
C SER A 330 4.26 20.76 -0.94
N PRO A 331 4.82 19.65 -0.47
CA PRO A 331 4.08 18.39 -0.43
C PRO A 331 3.04 18.40 0.68
N GLY A 332 1.89 17.80 0.40
CA GLY A 332 0.76 17.70 1.30
C GLY A 332 0.10 16.32 1.24
N LEU A 333 -0.52 15.95 2.35
CA LEU A 333 -1.41 14.80 2.45
C LEU A 333 -2.84 15.31 2.55
N SER A 334 -3.72 14.85 1.67
CA SER A 334 -5.13 15.24 1.66
C SER A 334 -6.01 14.05 2.01
N LEU A 335 -6.97 14.28 2.89
CA LEU A 335 -8.06 13.36 3.16
C LEU A 335 -9.15 13.56 2.11
N LEU A 336 -9.61 12.49 1.47
CA LEU A 336 -10.70 12.54 0.49
C LEU A 336 -12.01 12.07 1.10
N ARG A 337 -11.96 10.98 1.86
CA ARG A 337 -13.13 10.38 2.51
C ARG A 337 -12.72 9.67 3.78
N CYS A 338 -13.54 9.75 4.83
CA CYS A 338 -13.42 8.86 5.98
C CYS A 338 -14.75 8.45 6.60
N GLU A 339 -14.71 7.30 7.26
CA GLU A 339 -15.71 6.83 8.22
C GLU A 339 -15.00 6.64 9.57
N GLY A 340 -15.63 7.08 10.65
CA GLY A 340 -15.02 7.00 11.97
C GLY A 340 -15.96 7.39 13.11
N TYR A 341 -15.39 7.50 14.30
CA TYR A 341 -16.12 7.87 15.51
C TYR A 341 -15.28 8.78 16.41
N THR A 342 -15.95 9.54 17.27
CA THR A 342 -15.30 10.31 18.33
C THR A 342 -15.50 9.63 19.68
N LYS A 343 -14.44 9.55 20.50
CA LYS A 343 -14.62 9.25 21.92
C LYS A 343 -14.90 10.59 22.60
N ALA A 344 -16.03 10.69 23.31
CA ALA A 344 -16.38 11.89 24.06
C ALA A 344 -15.16 12.37 24.87
N PRO A 345 -14.92 13.70 24.96
CA PRO A 345 -13.72 14.22 25.59
C PRO A 345 -13.63 13.68 27.01
N HIS A 346 -12.49 13.06 27.34
CA HIS A 346 -12.16 12.67 28.70
C HIS A 346 -12.18 13.97 29.54
N LYS A 347 -13.29 14.25 30.21
CA LYS A 347 -13.33 15.34 31.19
C LYS A 347 -12.28 14.99 32.22
N ASN A 348 -11.20 15.76 32.26
CA ASN A 348 -10.21 15.69 33.33
C ASN A 348 -10.97 15.74 34.64
N ALA A 349 -11.07 14.59 35.32
CA ALA A 349 -11.57 14.54 36.67
C ALA A 349 -10.53 15.27 37.52
N SER A 350 -10.78 16.56 37.78
CA SER A 350 -10.10 17.32 38.80
C SER A 350 -10.35 16.60 40.13
N ARG A 351 -9.46 15.67 40.50
CA ARG A 351 -9.35 15.24 41.88
C ARG A 351 -8.75 16.40 42.66
N ARG A 352 -9.63 17.24 43.20
CA ARG A 352 -9.34 17.99 44.42
C ARG A 352 -9.05 16.94 45.49
N PHE A 353 -7.79 16.83 45.89
CA PHE A 353 -7.47 16.30 47.21
C PHE A 353 -7.51 17.48 48.18
N LEU A 354 -8.30 17.29 49.23
CA LEU A 354 -8.33 18.09 50.46
C LEU A 354 -6.95 18.12 51.12
#